data_AF-A0A8S2SQA3-F1
#
_entry.id   AF-A0A8S2SQA3-F1
#
_cell.length_a   1.000
_cell.length_b   1.000
_cell.length_c   1.000
_cell.angle_alpha   90.00
_cell.angle_beta   90.00
_cell.angle_gamma   90.00
#
_symmetry.space_group_name_H-M   'P 1'
#
loop_
_entity.id
_entity.type
_entity.pdbx_description
1 polymer ?
#
loop_
_entity_poly.entity_id
_entity_poly.type
_entity_poly.pdbx_seq_one_letter_code
_entity_poly.pdbx_strand_id
1 'polypeptide(L)'
;MIVNSADTSGYLTVNTYSLASVNYSGQVYMILPALSVKTRCSFNVKNFPFDKQMCSINLTSWGQGINRVLYTEDKSLVVDSSEYSEHPLWALNGTDLATFSAADRSPF
;
A
#
# COMPACT_ATOMS: atom_id res chain seq x y z
N MET A 1 -2.80 -0.35 -8.99
CA MET A 1 -3.10 1.10 -8.95
C MET A 1 -3.10 1.54 -7.50
N ILE A 2 -2.53 2.70 -7.23
CA ILE A 2 -2.60 3.37 -5.94
C ILE A 2 -3.70 4.43 -6.04
N VAL A 3 -4.81 4.25 -5.33
CA VAL A 3 -6.00 5.10 -5.46
C VAL A 3 -5.73 6.50 -4.92
N ASN A 4 -5.02 6.60 -3.80
CA ASN A 4 -4.64 7.85 -3.18
C ASN A 4 -3.23 8.29 -3.60
N SER A 5 -2.82 8.04 -4.85
CA SER A 5 -1.50 8.45 -5.31
C SER A 5 -1.36 9.98 -5.35
N ALA A 6 -0.20 10.47 -4.93
CA ALA A 6 0.20 11.87 -5.11
C ALA A 6 0.89 12.10 -6.47
N ASP A 7 1.37 11.04 -7.12
CA ASP A 7 1.96 11.11 -8.45
C ASP A 7 0.88 11.08 -9.54
N THR A 8 1.21 11.63 -10.72
CA THR A 8 0.28 11.72 -11.86
C THR A 8 -0.06 10.36 -12.48
N SER A 9 0.79 9.35 -12.30
CA SER A 9 0.57 8.02 -12.89
C SER A 9 -0.45 7.18 -12.10
N GLY A 10 -0.45 7.23 -10.77
CA GLY A 10 -1.29 6.35 -9.95
C GLY A 10 -0.97 4.85 -10.09
N TYR A 11 0.12 4.52 -10.80
CA TYR A 11 0.55 3.14 -11.05
C TYR A 11 1.80 2.82 -10.23
N LEU A 12 1.95 1.55 -9.87
CA LEU A 12 3.19 1.04 -9.29
C LEU A 12 4.25 1.05 -10.40
N THR A 13 5.19 1.99 -10.33
CA THR A 13 6.31 2.05 -11.27
C THR A 13 7.39 1.10 -10.79
N VAL A 14 7.54 -0.04 -11.47
CA VAL A 14 8.61 -1.00 -11.20
C VAL A 14 9.68 -0.78 -12.26
N ASN A 15 10.85 -0.30 -11.83
CA ASN A 15 11.95 0.03 -12.74
C ASN A 15 12.81 -1.19 -13.12
N THR A 16 12.42 -2.37 -12.65
CA THR A 16 13.13 -3.63 -12.81
C THR A 16 12.17 -4.75 -13.18
N TYR A 17 12.61 -5.68 -14.02
CA TYR A 17 11.84 -6.89 -14.29
C TYR A 17 11.94 -7.83 -13.10
N SER A 18 10.80 -8.30 -12.59
CA SER A 18 10.73 -9.25 -11.49
C SER A 18 10.34 -10.62 -12.01
N LEU A 19 11.04 -11.66 -11.56
CA LEU A 19 10.65 -13.02 -11.87
C LEU A 19 9.44 -13.42 -11.02
N ALA A 20 8.46 -14.07 -11.65
CA ALA A 20 7.36 -14.71 -10.95
C ALA A 20 7.67 -16.20 -10.76
N SER A 21 7.45 -16.70 -9.55
CA SER A 21 7.50 -18.13 -9.25
C SER A 21 6.14 -18.75 -9.55
N VAL A 22 6.13 -19.82 -10.33
CA VAL A 22 4.91 -20.56 -10.68
C VAL A 22 5.08 -21.99 -10.19
N ASN A 23 4.12 -22.47 -9.41
CA ASN A 23 4.12 -23.87 -8.96
C ASN A 23 3.24 -24.76 -9.85
N TYR A 24 3.33 -26.08 -9.63
CA TYR A 24 2.60 -27.06 -10.43
C TYR A 24 1.07 -27.00 -10.26
N SER A 25 0.56 -26.39 -9.17
CA SER A 25 -0.88 -26.19 -8.95
C SER A 25 -1.40 -24.92 -9.62
N GLY A 26 -0.54 -24.17 -10.32
CA GLY A 26 -0.90 -22.93 -11.02
C GLY A 26 -0.93 -21.70 -10.12
N GLN A 27 -0.48 -21.79 -8.87
CA GLN A 27 -0.30 -20.62 -8.01
C GLN A 27 0.92 -19.84 -8.48
N VAL A 28 0.75 -18.51 -8.56
CA VAL A 28 1.78 -17.58 -9.00
C VAL A 28 2.14 -16.67 -7.83
N TYR A 29 3.42 -16.58 -7.51
CA TYR A 29 3.95 -15.70 -6.48
C TYR A 29 4.96 -14.73 -7.10
N MET A 30 4.81 -13.44 -6.79
CA MET A 30 5.68 -12.39 -7.30
C MET A 30 5.85 -11.30 -6.24
N ILE A 31 7.11 -10.95 -5.97
CA ILE A 31 7.49 -9.79 -5.18
C ILE A 31 8.00 -8.72 -6.14
N LEU A 32 7.49 -7.49 -6.01
CA LEU A 32 7.96 -6.35 -6.78
C LEU A 32 9.04 -5.62 -5.94
N PRO A 33 10.33 -5.68 -6.32
CA PRO A 33 11.39 -5.01 -5.59
C PRO A 33 11.40 -3.50 -5.91
N ALA A 34 11.93 -2.72 -4.97
CA ALA A 34 12.28 -1.30 -5.15
C ALA A 34 11.12 -0.40 -5.63
N LEU A 35 9.96 -0.51 -4.97
CA LEU A 35 8.82 0.38 -5.20
C LEU A 35 8.92 1.62 -4.31
N SER A 36 9.01 2.79 -4.93
CA SER A 36 8.78 4.07 -4.26
C SER A 36 7.35 4.52 -4.54
N VAL A 37 6.59 4.75 -3.47
CA VAL A 37 5.19 5.12 -3.55
C VAL A 37 4.99 6.47 -2.89
N LYS A 38 4.36 7.40 -3.60
CA LYS A 38 3.90 8.65 -3.03
C LYS A 38 2.38 8.66 -2.97
N THR A 39 1.86 8.84 -1.77
CA THR A 39 0.42 8.91 -1.52
C THR A 39 0.05 10.26 -0.93
N ARG A 40 -1.20 10.64 -1.16
CA ARG A 40 -1.87 11.73 -0.46
C ARG A 40 -2.31 11.21 0.90
N CYS A 41 -2.01 12.00 1.93
CA CYS A 41 -2.40 11.73 3.30
C CYS A 41 -2.87 13.05 3.93
N SER A 42 -3.96 12.98 4.70
CA SER A 42 -4.46 14.13 5.45
C SER A 42 -3.67 14.28 6.75
N PHE A 43 -3.01 15.42 6.93
CA PHE A 43 -2.25 15.72 8.14
C PHE A 43 -3.09 16.48 9.17
N ASN A 44 -3.02 16.05 10.42
CA ASN A 44 -3.58 16.79 11.55
C ASN A 44 -2.46 17.43 12.39
N VAL A 45 -2.27 18.74 12.22
CA VAL A 45 -1.18 19.50 12.85
C VAL A 45 -1.55 20.15 14.19
N LYS A 46 -2.67 19.75 14.80
CA LYS A 46 -3.19 20.40 16.03
C LYS A 46 -2.21 20.35 17.21
N ASN A 47 -1.40 19.29 17.29
CA ASN A 47 -0.51 19.02 18.43
C ASN A 47 0.98 19.13 18.06
N PHE A 48 1.31 19.87 17.00
CA PHE A 48 2.70 20.06 16.59
C PHE A 48 3.57 20.56 17.76
N PRO A 49 4.77 20.01 18.00
CA PRO A 49 5.51 19.04 17.17
C PRO A 49 5.31 17.56 17.56
N PHE A 50 4.36 17.25 18.44
CA PHE A 50 4.10 15.90 18.96
C PHE A 50 2.83 15.28 18.35
N ASP A 51 2.46 15.75 17.17
CA ASP A 51 1.33 15.22 16.43
C ASP A 51 1.55 13.77 15.99
N LYS A 52 0.44 13.05 15.81
CA LYS A 52 0.43 11.68 15.32
C LYS A 52 -0.32 11.66 14.01
N GLN A 53 0.26 10.99 13.03
CA GLN A 53 -0.29 10.90 11.68
C GLN A 53 -0.62 9.44 11.35
N MET A 54 -1.77 9.25 10.70
CA MET A 54 -2.22 7.95 10.22
C MET A 54 -2.42 8.07 8.71
N CYS A 55 -1.50 7.50 7.95
CA CYS A 55 -1.52 7.53 6.49
C CYS A 55 -1.82 6.15 5.93
N SER A 56 -2.59 6.10 4.86
CA SER A 56 -2.95 4.86 4.17
C SER A 56 -2.29 4.78 2.79
N ILE A 57 -2.06 3.55 2.32
CA ILE A 57 -1.66 3.27 0.94
C ILE A 57 -2.73 2.36 0.36
N ASN A 58 -3.59 2.91 -0.51
CA ASN A 58 -4.76 2.21 -0.99
C ASN A 58 -4.49 1.57 -2.35
N LEU A 59 -4.38 0.24 -2.39
CA LEU A 59 -4.08 -0.52 -3.60
C LEU A 59 -5.34 -1.15 -4.22
N THR A 60 -5.46 -1.07 -5.54
CA THR A 60 -6.54 -1.71 -6.30
C THR A 60 -6.13 -2.01 -7.75
N SER A 61 -6.89 -2.85 -8.45
CA SER A 61 -6.70 -3.14 -9.87
C SER A 61 -7.21 -2.00 -10.74
N TRP A 62 -6.53 -1.74 -11.85
CA TRP A 62 -7.05 -0.81 -12.86
C TRP A 62 -8.14 -1.49 -13.68
N GLY A 63 -9.32 -0.87 -13.76
CA GLY A 63 -10.40 -1.25 -14.67
C GLY A 63 -11.10 -2.58 -14.37
N GLN A 64 -10.66 -3.34 -13.37
CA GLN A 64 -11.37 -4.54 -12.91
C GLN A 64 -12.20 -4.19 -11.68
N GLY A 65 -13.50 -4.52 -11.75
CA GLY A 65 -14.38 -4.48 -10.58
C GLY A 65 -14.19 -5.70 -9.69
N ILE A 66 -14.69 -5.60 -8.46
CA ILE A 66 -14.61 -6.66 -7.43
C ILE A 66 -15.13 -8.04 -7.87
N ASN A 67 -16.00 -8.08 -8.89
CA ASN A 67 -16.57 -9.34 -9.43
C ASN A 67 -15.58 -10.15 -10.27
N ARG A 68 -14.38 -9.62 -10.56
CA ARG A 68 -13.37 -10.28 -11.40
C ARG A 68 -12.06 -10.55 -10.67
N VAL A 69 -11.73 -9.72 -9.69
CA VAL A 69 -10.53 -9.84 -8.86
C VAL A 69 -10.91 -9.58 -7.42
N LEU A 70 -10.66 -10.56 -6.56
CA LEU A 70 -10.89 -10.45 -5.12
C LEU A 70 -9.56 -10.22 -4.42
N TYR A 71 -9.50 -9.15 -3.63
CA TYR A 71 -8.39 -8.88 -2.73
C TYR A 71 -8.70 -9.54 -1.39
N THR A 72 -7.84 -10.45 -0.96
CA THR A 72 -7.96 -11.09 0.34
C THR A 72 -6.76 -10.68 1.17
N GLU A 73 -7.01 -10.16 2.37
CA GLU A 73 -5.95 -10.00 3.37
C GLU A 73 -5.50 -11.38 3.82
N ASP A 74 -4.20 -11.61 3.79
CA ASP A 74 -3.64 -12.60 4.67
C ASP A 74 -3.48 -11.96 6.05
N LYS A 75 -4.42 -12.22 6.96
CA LYS A 75 -4.42 -11.67 8.33
C LYS A 75 -3.21 -12.13 9.16
N SER A 76 -2.42 -13.08 8.66
CA SER A 76 -1.15 -13.48 9.25
C SER A 76 0.03 -12.65 8.76
N LEU A 77 -0.11 -11.94 7.64
CA LEU A 77 0.87 -10.96 7.16
C LEU A 77 0.57 -9.61 7.82
N VAL A 78 1.42 -9.23 8.77
CA VAL A 78 1.63 -7.83 9.14
C VAL A 78 2.58 -7.21 8.10
N VAL A 79 2.53 -5.90 7.90
CA VAL A 79 3.55 -5.21 7.09
C VAL A 79 4.92 -5.53 7.67
N ASP A 80 5.74 -6.24 6.90
CA ASP A 80 7.07 -6.63 7.34
C ASP A 80 7.95 -5.39 7.52
N SER A 81 8.36 -5.16 8.77
CA SER A 81 9.21 -4.04 9.16
C SER A 81 10.62 -4.47 9.55
N SER A 82 11.03 -5.71 9.25
CA SER A 82 12.37 -6.22 9.56
C SER A 82 13.48 -5.41 8.89
N GLU A 83 13.23 -4.91 7.69
CA GLU A 83 14.14 -4.06 6.89
C GLU A 83 13.75 -2.56 6.94
N TYR A 84 12.99 -2.14 7.96
CA TYR A 84 12.60 -0.74 8.11
C TYR A 84 13.81 0.13 8.50
N SER A 85 14.01 1.22 7.75
CA SER A 85 14.99 2.24 8.08
C SER A 85 14.34 3.37 8.87
N GLU A 86 14.86 3.66 10.06
CA GLU A 86 14.34 4.70 10.93
C GLU A 86 14.46 6.10 10.30
N HIS A 87 13.41 6.90 10.44
CA HIS A 87 13.41 8.28 9.96
C HIS A 87 13.86 9.25 11.07
N PRO A 88 14.73 10.24 10.80
CA PRO A 88 15.26 11.15 11.83
C PRO A 88 14.22 11.99 12.59
N LEU A 89 13.03 12.17 12.01
CA LEU A 89 11.96 13.01 12.56
C LEU A 89 10.69 12.24 12.95
N TRP A 90 10.49 11.04 12.40
CA TRP A 90 9.22 10.33 12.52
C TRP A 90 9.49 8.92 13.06
N ALA A 91 8.80 8.56 14.14
CA ALA A 91 8.83 7.21 14.68
C ALA A 91 7.61 6.41 14.19
N LEU A 92 7.84 5.20 13.69
CA LEU A 92 6.78 4.29 13.31
C LEU A 92 6.16 3.67 14.58
N ASN A 93 4.89 3.98 14.86
CA ASN A 93 4.19 3.48 16.05
C ASN A 93 3.40 2.18 15.79
N GLY A 94 3.13 1.84 14.53
CA GLY A 94 2.39 0.64 14.14
C GLY A 94 1.93 0.66 12.69
N THR A 95 1.53 -0.50 12.20
CA THR A 95 0.97 -0.71 10.86
C THR A 95 -0.34 -1.48 10.97
N ASP A 96 -1.24 -1.27 10.01
CA ASP A 96 -2.51 -1.98 9.94
C ASP A 96 -2.80 -2.32 8.47
N LEU A 97 -3.52 -3.42 8.26
CA LEU A 97 -3.89 -3.92 6.93
C LEU A 97 -5.39 -4.18 6.90
N ALA A 98 -6.05 -3.52 5.95
CA ALA A 98 -7.47 -3.62 5.75
C ALA A 98 -7.84 -3.57 4.26
N THR A 99 -8.85 -4.33 3.91
CA THR A 99 -9.54 -4.35 2.63
C THR A 99 -10.62 -3.28 2.67
N PHE A 100 -10.70 -2.52 1.58
CA PHE A 100 -11.65 -1.44 1.45
C PHE A 100 -12.54 -1.68 0.25
N SER A 101 -13.80 -1.28 0.37
CA SER A 101 -14.77 -1.35 -0.71
C SER A 101 -14.85 -0.01 -1.45
N ALA A 102 -15.53 0.01 -2.60
CA ALA A 102 -15.76 1.25 -3.33
C ALA A 102 -16.58 2.29 -2.53
N ALA A 103 -17.32 1.87 -1.50
CA ALA A 103 -18.08 2.74 -0.61
C ALA A 103 -17.19 3.43 0.45
N ASP A 104 -16.00 2.90 0.72
CA ASP A 104 -15.06 3.44 1.70
C ASP A 104 -14.12 4.50 1.12
N ARG A 105 -14.34 4.91 -0.15
CA ARG A 105 -13.60 6.02 -0.75
C ARG A 105 -13.97 7.31 -0.05
N SER A 106 -13.08 7.80 0.80
CA SER A 106 -13.13 9.19 1.29
C SER A 106 -13.10 10.15 0.08
N PRO A 107 -13.88 11.25 0.09
CA PRO A 107 -14.00 12.18 -1.05
C PRO A 107 -12.81 13.14 -1.22
N PHE A 108 -11.64 12.83 -0.67
CA PHE A 108 -10.45 13.69 -0.74
C PHE A 108 -9.33 13.05 -1.56
#